data_AF-A0A0Q7N882-F1
#
_entry.id   AF-A0A0Q7N882-F1
#
_cell.length_a   1.000
_cell.length_b   1.000
_cell.length_c   1.000
_cell.angle_alpha   90.00
_cell.angle_beta   90.00
_cell.angle_gamma   90.00
#
_symmetry.space_group_name_H-M   'P 1'
#
loop_
_entity.id
_entity.type
_entity.pdbx_description
1 polymer ?
#
loop_
_entity_poly.entity_id
_entity_poly.type
_entity_poly.pdbx_seq_one_letter_code
_entity_poly.pdbx_strand_id
1 'polypeptide(L)'
;MTTSNPSIDLALPLRPHIFDSRAEARQLQLTLATPLPPVCLVHGLAAIEPKEQMLRFWGKPGAYRQEGVGRLLWERPKSALGALVVDCNEPLAIVKARWPDCERCAARADARVKKLIAYYVSSLIPLFVGGALMLARPSAFAWILCAAGVGLVLLAVTLGPAVFARADRYLEAALAPDASSVTVRAHPDFARSWAGQEQR
;
A
#
# COMPACT_ATOMS: atom_id res chain seq x y z
N MET A 1 -20.88 7.67 -14.63
CA MET A 1 -21.16 8.79 -13.70
C MET A 1 -20.63 8.41 -12.33
N THR A 2 -19.42 8.86 -11.98
CA THR A 2 -18.86 8.70 -10.63
C THR A 2 -19.47 9.76 -9.73
N THR A 3 -20.55 9.42 -9.04
CA THR A 3 -21.01 10.18 -7.87
C THR A 3 -19.85 10.19 -6.88
N SER A 4 -19.22 11.35 -6.68
CA SER A 4 -18.26 11.55 -5.61
C SER A 4 -18.99 11.24 -4.31
N ASN A 5 -18.66 10.11 -3.67
CA ASN A 5 -19.19 9.82 -2.35
C ASN A 5 -18.83 11.01 -1.44
N PRO A 6 -19.77 11.51 -0.63
CA PRO A 6 -19.44 12.52 0.35
C PRO A 6 -18.33 11.99 1.26
N SER A 7 -17.29 12.78 1.46
CA SER A 7 -16.16 12.48 2.33
C SER A 7 -15.95 13.63 3.30
N ILE A 8 -15.74 13.31 4.56
CA ILE A 8 -15.48 14.26 5.65
C ILE A 8 -14.06 13.98 6.17
N ASP A 9 -13.29 15.03 6.42
CA ASP A 9 -11.99 14.90 7.07
C ASP A 9 -12.22 14.69 8.57
N LEU A 10 -11.76 13.56 9.09
CA LEU A 10 -11.92 13.17 10.49
C LEU A 10 -10.54 13.07 11.14
N ALA A 11 -10.34 13.78 12.26
CA ALA A 11 -9.14 13.68 13.06
C ALA A 11 -9.26 12.51 14.04
N LEU A 12 -8.38 11.52 13.92
CA LEU A 12 -8.33 10.37 14.81
C LEU A 12 -7.16 10.53 15.79
N PRO A 13 -7.42 10.48 17.11
CA PRO A 13 -6.38 10.64 18.12
C PRO A 13 -5.40 9.45 18.08
N LEU A 14 -4.13 9.77 18.25
CA LEU A 14 -3.02 8.82 18.28
C LEU A 14 -2.45 8.72 19.68
N ARG A 15 -1.80 7.59 19.95
CA ARG A 15 -0.99 7.36 21.14
C ARG A 15 0.30 6.63 20.78
N PRO A 16 1.39 6.81 21.54
CA PRO A 16 2.60 6.02 21.38
C PRO A 16 2.32 4.52 21.56
N HIS A 17 2.85 3.70 20.66
CA HIS A 17 2.79 2.25 20.75
C HIS A 17 3.98 1.62 20.04
N ILE A 18 4.89 1.03 20.84
CA ILE A 18 6.08 0.37 20.33
C ILE A 18 5.68 -1.03 19.84
N PHE A 19 5.84 -1.28 18.54
CA PHE A 19 5.61 -2.58 17.91
C PHE A 19 6.88 -3.14 17.25
N ASP A 20 7.90 -2.31 17.01
CA ASP A 20 9.23 -2.71 16.56
C ASP A 20 10.28 -2.22 17.56
N SER A 21 10.86 -3.13 18.33
CA SER A 21 11.90 -2.81 19.31
C SER A 21 13.26 -2.48 18.68
N ARG A 22 13.42 -2.71 17.37
CA ARG A 22 14.66 -2.46 16.63
C ARG A 22 14.62 -1.18 15.80
N ALA A 23 13.49 -0.49 15.77
CA ALA A 23 13.37 0.81 15.11
C ALA A 23 14.37 1.83 15.67
N GLU A 24 14.80 2.77 14.84
CA GLU A 24 15.62 3.89 15.29
C GLU A 24 14.92 4.67 16.42
N ALA A 25 15.69 5.12 17.42
CA ALA A 25 15.15 5.84 18.58
C ALA A 25 14.38 7.13 18.22
N ARG A 26 14.60 7.68 17.02
CA ARG A 26 13.90 8.86 16.49
C ARG A 26 12.57 8.55 15.79
N GLN A 27 12.27 7.27 15.53
CA GLN A 27 11.06 6.87 14.84
C GLN A 27 9.86 6.85 15.80
N LEU A 28 8.84 7.64 15.48
CA LEU A 28 7.58 7.65 16.20
C LEU A 28 6.75 6.43 15.81
N GLN A 29 6.60 5.50 16.75
CA GLN A 29 5.71 4.37 16.60
C GLN A 29 4.38 4.67 17.31
N LEU A 30 3.32 4.77 16.51
CA LEU A 30 2.03 5.30 16.92
C LEU A 30 0.92 4.29 16.61
N THR A 31 -0.15 4.34 17.40
CA THR A 31 -1.40 3.63 17.13
C THR A 31 -2.58 4.54 17.44
N LEU A 32 -3.79 4.14 17.04
CA LEU A 32 -5.00 4.88 17.38
C LEU A 32 -5.28 4.78 18.89
N ALA A 33 -5.68 5.89 19.49
CA ALA A 33 -6.02 5.92 20.91
C ALA A 33 -7.30 5.12 21.20
N THR A 34 -8.27 5.18 20.30
CA THR A 34 -9.56 4.51 20.38
C THR A 34 -9.71 3.51 19.22
N PRO A 35 -10.28 2.31 19.46
CA PRO A 35 -10.56 1.36 18.39
C PRO A 35 -11.54 1.94 17.38
N LEU A 36 -11.33 1.65 16.09
CA LEU A 36 -12.22 2.10 15.03
C LEU A 36 -13.58 1.40 15.08
N PRO A 37 -14.67 2.08 14.69
CA PRO A 37 -15.98 1.45 14.58
C PRO A 37 -15.97 0.39 13.48
N PRO A 38 -16.88 -0.61 13.54
CA PRO A 38 -16.99 -1.67 12.53
C PRO A 38 -17.71 -1.18 11.26
N VAL A 39 -17.34 0.00 10.77
CA VAL A 39 -17.88 0.65 9.57
C VAL A 39 -16.72 0.97 8.65
N CYS A 40 -16.85 0.70 7.35
CA CYS A 40 -15.81 0.96 6.39
C CYS A 40 -15.62 2.46 6.17
N LEU A 41 -14.37 2.91 6.28
CA LEU A 41 -13.99 4.30 6.18
C LEU A 41 -14.30 4.92 4.81
N VAL A 42 -14.24 4.14 3.72
CA VAL A 42 -14.43 4.64 2.35
C VAL A 42 -15.89 4.61 1.90
N HIS A 43 -16.64 3.56 2.29
CA HIS A 43 -17.98 3.30 1.75
C HIS A 43 -19.10 3.45 2.77
N GLY A 44 -18.81 3.60 4.07
CA GLY A 44 -19.83 3.66 5.13
C GLY A 44 -20.58 2.35 5.40
N LEU A 45 -20.20 1.26 4.74
CA LEU A 45 -20.84 -0.05 4.90
C LEU A 45 -20.28 -0.80 6.10
N ALA A 46 -21.01 -1.79 6.62
CA ALA A 46 -20.51 -2.66 7.69
C ALA A 46 -19.17 -3.31 7.30
N ALA A 47 -18.23 -3.28 8.23
CA ALA A 47 -16.93 -3.93 8.06
C ALA A 47 -17.07 -5.43 8.30
N ILE A 48 -16.43 -6.25 7.46
CA ILE A 48 -16.40 -7.71 7.67
C ILE A 48 -15.34 -8.03 8.73
N GLU A 49 -14.14 -7.50 8.53
CA GLU A 49 -12.99 -7.76 9.39
C GLU A 49 -12.01 -6.58 9.39
N PRO A 50 -11.63 -6.05 10.56
CA PRO A 50 -10.59 -5.03 10.66
C PRO A 50 -9.21 -5.61 10.34
N LYS A 51 -8.59 -5.10 9.27
CA LYS A 51 -7.24 -5.51 8.83
C LYS A 51 -6.17 -4.61 9.41
N GLU A 52 -5.11 -5.20 9.93
CA GLU A 52 -3.97 -4.43 10.39
C GLU A 52 -3.22 -3.83 9.20
N GLN A 53 -3.06 -2.50 9.19
CA GLN A 53 -2.26 -1.79 8.19
C GLN A 53 -1.41 -0.72 8.86
N MET A 54 -0.26 -0.43 8.25
CA MET A 54 0.68 0.58 8.69
C MET A 54 0.66 1.75 7.72
N LEU A 55 0.41 2.96 8.23
CA LEU A 55 0.62 4.20 7.50
C LEU A 55 2.01 4.72 7.85
N ARG A 56 2.83 4.98 6.84
CA ARG A 56 4.20 5.46 7.00
C ARG A 56 4.26 6.93 6.60
N PHE A 57 4.89 7.74 7.45
CA PHE A 57 5.04 9.18 7.26
C PHE A 57 6.51 9.58 7.27
N TRP A 58 6.83 10.50 6.38
CA TRP A 58 8.19 10.96 6.10
C TRP A 58 8.29 12.47 6.19
N GLY A 59 9.50 13.00 6.30
CA GLY A 59 9.73 14.44 6.40
C GLY A 59 9.80 14.91 7.85
N LYS A 60 10.00 16.21 8.05
CA LYS A 60 10.26 16.78 9.38
C LYS A 60 8.97 16.85 10.23
N PRO A 61 9.07 16.86 11.57
CA PRO A 61 7.96 17.26 12.43
C PRO A 61 7.32 18.56 11.92
N GLY A 62 5.99 18.60 11.82
CA GLY A 62 5.26 19.72 11.20
C GLY A 62 5.11 19.69 9.68
N ALA A 63 5.83 18.82 8.97
CA ALA A 63 5.77 18.71 7.51
C ALA A 63 5.73 17.23 7.05
N TYR A 64 4.98 16.41 7.77
CA TYR A 64 4.83 14.99 7.46
C TYR A 64 4.17 14.80 6.10
N ARG A 65 4.73 13.89 5.31
CA ARG A 65 4.19 13.42 4.04
C ARG A 65 3.95 11.93 4.14
N GLN A 66 2.71 11.50 3.92
CA GLN A 66 2.40 10.09 3.79
C GLN A 66 3.25 9.48 2.67
N GLU A 67 3.73 8.26 2.87
CA GLU A 67 4.55 7.55 1.91
C GLU A 67 3.86 7.52 0.53
N GLY A 68 4.53 8.14 -0.43
CA GLY A 68 4.08 8.19 -1.81
C GLY A 68 4.63 7.03 -2.63
N VAL A 69 3.87 6.68 -3.67
CA VAL A 69 4.18 5.63 -4.65
C VAL A 69 5.53 5.82 -5.32
N GLY A 70 5.90 7.08 -5.59
CA GLY A 70 7.19 7.42 -6.19
C GLY A 70 8.38 7.04 -5.29
N ARG A 71 8.19 6.99 -3.97
CA ARG A 71 9.24 6.62 -3.02
C ARG A 71 9.36 5.12 -2.86
N LEU A 72 8.24 4.40 -2.74
CA LEU A 72 8.22 2.94 -2.73
C LEU A 72 8.88 2.35 -3.99
N LEU A 73 8.73 3.06 -5.12
CA LEU A 73 9.36 2.71 -6.40
C LEU A 73 10.84 3.01 -6.48
N TRP A 74 11.32 4.05 -5.78
CA TRP A 74 12.71 4.45 -5.81
C TRP A 74 13.56 3.65 -4.81
N GLU A 75 12.98 3.25 -3.68
CA GLU A 75 13.71 2.51 -2.64
C GLU A 75 13.92 1.04 -2.98
N ARG A 76 13.03 0.40 -3.76
CA ARG A 76 13.19 -1.00 -4.20
C ARG A 76 14.42 -1.25 -5.11
N PRO A 77 14.63 -0.52 -6.23
CA PRO A 77 15.84 -0.71 -7.03
C PRO A 77 17.11 -0.33 -6.25
N LYS A 78 17.03 0.68 -5.35
CA LYS A 78 18.14 1.05 -4.47
C LYS A 78 18.53 -0.08 -3.50
N SER A 79 17.54 -0.81 -2.96
CA SER A 79 17.77 -1.96 -2.10
C SER A 79 18.28 -3.20 -2.86
N ALA A 80 17.85 -3.39 -4.12
CA ALA A 80 18.30 -4.50 -4.97
C ALA A 80 19.74 -4.32 -5.50
N LEU A 81 20.22 -3.07 -5.61
CA LEU A 81 21.58 -2.75 -6.06
C LEU A 81 22.66 -2.88 -4.98
N GLY A 82 22.32 -3.34 -3.77
CA GLY A 82 23.26 -3.88 -2.79
C GLY A 82 24.34 -2.91 -2.26
N ALA A 83 24.22 -2.58 -0.98
CA ALA A 83 25.34 -2.28 -0.06
C ALA A 83 26.13 -0.95 -0.15
N LEU A 84 25.97 -0.10 -1.16
CA LEU A 84 26.76 1.16 -1.24
C LEU A 84 26.01 2.46 -0.91
N VAL A 85 24.72 2.37 -0.53
CA VAL A 85 24.00 3.52 0.01
C VAL A 85 23.26 3.10 1.27
N VAL A 86 24.04 2.78 2.31
CA VAL A 86 23.58 2.89 3.70
C VAL A 86 23.44 4.38 3.96
N ASP A 87 22.26 4.94 3.69
CA ASP A 87 21.89 6.17 4.38
C ASP A 87 20.37 6.34 4.49
N CYS A 88 19.93 6.23 5.74
CA CYS A 88 19.10 7.20 6.43
C CYS A 88 17.80 7.60 5.74
N ASN A 89 16.92 6.63 5.52
CA ASN A 89 15.53 6.96 5.29
C ASN A 89 14.70 5.83 5.89
N GLU A 90 14.56 5.81 7.21
CA GLU A 90 13.41 5.18 7.85
C GLU A 90 12.27 6.20 7.94
N PRO A 91 10.99 5.78 7.87
CA PRO A 91 9.88 6.70 8.11
C PRO A 91 10.02 7.28 9.52
N LEU A 92 9.82 8.59 9.64
CA LEU A 92 9.94 9.27 10.92
C LEU A 92 8.73 9.02 11.83
N ALA A 93 7.59 8.66 11.25
CA ALA A 93 6.44 8.18 12.00
C ALA A 93 5.75 7.01 11.28
N ILE A 94 5.36 6.00 12.05
CA ILE A 94 4.56 4.87 11.57
C ILE A 94 3.32 4.77 12.46
N VAL A 95 2.15 4.82 11.84
CA VAL A 95 0.86 4.62 12.50
C VAL A 95 0.36 3.22 12.17
N LYS A 96 0.35 2.32 13.16
CA LYS A 96 -0.17 0.96 13.05
C LYS A 96 -1.59 0.90 13.63
N ALA A 97 -2.56 0.49 12.82
CA ALA A 97 -3.94 0.37 13.27
C ALA A 97 -4.70 -0.73 12.52
N ARG A 98 -5.83 -1.16 13.09
CA ARG A 98 -6.76 -2.09 12.44
C ARG A 98 -7.84 -1.31 11.70
N TRP A 99 -7.73 -1.23 10.38
CA TRP A 99 -8.63 -0.47 9.52
C TRP A 99 -9.83 -1.31 9.07
N PRO A 100 -11.07 -0.81 9.20
CA PRO A 100 -12.26 -1.54 8.82
C PRO A 100 -12.49 -1.54 7.30
N ASP A 101 -12.55 -2.74 6.72
CA ASP A 101 -12.86 -2.97 5.30
C ASP A 101 -14.22 -3.64 5.13
N CYS A 102 -15.04 -3.16 4.17
CA CYS A 102 -16.27 -3.84 3.74
C CYS A 102 -16.01 -4.77 2.55
N GLU A 103 -17.02 -5.58 2.19
CA GLU A 103 -16.99 -6.52 1.05
C GLU A 103 -16.56 -5.88 -0.26
N ARG A 104 -17.01 -4.65 -0.54
CA ARG A 104 -16.63 -3.94 -1.77
C ARG A 104 -15.13 -3.65 -1.83
N CYS A 105 -14.52 -3.36 -0.69
CA CYS A 105 -13.09 -3.08 -0.56
C CYS A 105 -12.29 -4.36 -0.71
N ALA A 106 -12.73 -5.42 -0.03
CA ALA A 106 -12.14 -6.73 -0.10
C ALA A 106 -12.19 -7.28 -1.54
N ALA A 107 -13.34 -7.21 -2.21
CA ALA A 107 -13.50 -7.62 -3.60
C ALA A 107 -12.63 -6.80 -4.56
N ARG A 108 -12.49 -5.49 -4.31
CA ARG A 108 -11.59 -4.64 -5.10
C ARG A 108 -10.12 -5.01 -4.91
N ALA A 109 -9.72 -5.32 -3.68
CA ALA A 109 -8.36 -5.79 -3.38
C ALA A 109 -8.09 -7.15 -4.05
N ASP A 110 -9.01 -8.11 -3.93
CA ASP A 110 -8.90 -9.43 -4.55
C ASP A 110 -8.82 -9.34 -6.09
N ALA A 111 -9.69 -8.55 -6.71
CA ALA A 111 -9.65 -8.31 -8.15
C ALA A 111 -8.31 -7.70 -8.62
N ARG A 112 -7.65 -6.89 -7.78
CA ARG A 112 -6.31 -6.37 -8.08
C ARG A 112 -5.23 -7.43 -7.97
N VAL A 113 -5.27 -8.27 -6.93
CA VAL A 113 -4.33 -9.39 -6.78
C VAL A 113 -4.46 -10.33 -7.99
N LYS A 114 -5.68 -10.66 -8.40
CA LYS A 114 -5.93 -11.46 -9.61
C LYS A 114 -5.35 -10.80 -10.87
N LYS A 115 -5.51 -9.48 -11.04
CA LYS A 115 -4.91 -8.73 -12.15
C LYS A 115 -3.38 -8.76 -12.11
N LEU A 116 -2.77 -8.64 -10.93
CA LEU A 116 -1.33 -8.71 -10.75
C LEU A 116 -0.80 -10.11 -11.11
N ILE A 117 -1.47 -11.16 -10.64
CA ILE A 117 -1.14 -12.54 -10.99
C ILE A 117 -1.27 -12.74 -12.50
N ALA A 118 -2.38 -12.30 -13.11
CA ALA A 118 -2.58 -12.40 -14.56
C ALA A 118 -1.49 -11.67 -15.34
N TYR A 119 -1.07 -10.49 -14.88
CA TYR A 119 0.04 -9.73 -15.46
C TYR A 119 1.35 -10.52 -15.43
N TYR A 120 1.75 -11.06 -14.27
CA TYR A 120 2.98 -11.85 -14.15
C TYR A 120 2.93 -13.19 -14.89
N VAL A 121 1.80 -13.89 -14.87
CA VAL A 121 1.64 -15.15 -15.61
C VAL A 121 1.71 -14.89 -17.11
N SER A 122 1.08 -13.80 -17.59
CA SER A 122 1.09 -13.45 -19.01
C SER A 122 2.49 -13.09 -19.53
N SER A 123 3.35 -12.49 -18.69
CA SER A 123 4.72 -12.15 -19.10
C SER A 123 5.62 -13.37 -19.25
N LEU A 124 5.27 -14.51 -18.64
CA LEU A 124 6.00 -15.77 -18.77
C LEU A 124 5.66 -16.55 -20.05
N ILE A 125 4.53 -16.26 -20.70
CA ILE A 125 4.06 -17.02 -21.88
C ILE A 125 5.13 -17.08 -22.99
N PRO A 126 5.76 -15.96 -23.43
CA PRO A 126 6.76 -16.01 -24.49
C PRO A 126 8.00 -16.82 -24.10
N LEU A 127 8.37 -16.82 -22.82
CA LEU A 127 9.49 -17.60 -22.30
C LEU A 127 9.20 -19.10 -22.36
N PHE A 128 8.00 -19.53 -21.93
CA PHE A 128 7.61 -20.93 -22.00
C PHE A 128 7.46 -21.42 -23.45
N VAL A 129 6.83 -20.62 -24.32
CA VAL A 129 6.67 -20.95 -25.74
C VAL A 129 8.05 -21.01 -26.42
N GLY A 130 8.92 -20.03 -26.18
CA GLY A 130 10.28 -20.02 -26.72
C GLY A 130 11.11 -21.20 -26.23
N GLY A 131 11.06 -21.52 -24.94
CA GLY A 131 11.76 -22.67 -24.35
C GLY A 131 11.29 -24.01 -24.91
N ALA A 132 9.97 -24.20 -25.04
CA ALA A 132 9.40 -25.40 -25.65
C ALA A 132 9.83 -25.55 -27.12
N LEU A 133 9.81 -24.45 -27.88
CA LEU A 133 10.27 -24.44 -29.27
C LEU A 133 11.78 -24.70 -29.38
N MET A 134 12.58 -24.18 -28.46
CA MET A 134 14.02 -24.45 -28.39
C MET A 134 14.32 -25.94 -28.20
N LEU A 135 13.58 -26.61 -27.32
CA LEU A 135 13.72 -28.05 -27.06
C LEU A 135 13.25 -28.89 -28.26
N ALA A 136 12.17 -28.46 -28.94
CA ALA A 136 11.62 -29.20 -30.07
C ALA A 136 12.42 -29.00 -31.37
N ARG A 137 12.71 -27.74 -31.72
CA ARG A 137 13.40 -27.33 -32.97
C ARG A 137 14.12 -25.99 -32.77
N PRO A 138 15.44 -26.01 -32.47
CA PRO A 138 16.19 -24.78 -32.29
C PRO A 138 16.16 -23.94 -33.57
N SER A 139 15.73 -22.69 -33.43
CA SER A 139 15.56 -21.73 -34.54
C SER A 139 15.78 -20.31 -34.05
N ALA A 140 16.10 -19.39 -34.96
CA ALA A 140 16.23 -17.97 -34.64
C ALA A 140 14.95 -17.41 -34.00
N PHE A 141 13.78 -17.86 -34.46
CA PHE A 141 12.48 -17.46 -33.92
C PHE A 141 12.31 -17.85 -32.44
N ALA A 142 12.68 -19.09 -32.08
CA ALA A 142 12.60 -19.54 -30.70
C ALA A 142 13.60 -18.81 -29.77
N TRP A 143 14.77 -18.43 -30.28
CA TRP A 143 15.72 -17.57 -29.55
C TRP A 143 15.14 -16.17 -29.28
N ILE A 144 14.51 -15.57 -30.29
CA ILE A 144 13.86 -14.26 -30.16
C ILE A 144 12.74 -14.31 -29.11
N LEU A 145 11.92 -15.36 -29.10
CA LEU A 145 10.87 -15.54 -28.10
C LEU A 145 11.42 -15.68 -26.68
N CYS A 146 12.50 -16.44 -26.48
CA CYS A 146 13.17 -16.54 -25.20
C CYS A 146 13.71 -15.18 -24.73
N ALA A 147 14.41 -14.45 -25.60
CA ALA A 147 14.96 -13.13 -25.28
C ALA A 147 13.85 -12.11 -24.95
N ALA A 148 12.77 -12.10 -25.73
CA ALA A 148 11.59 -11.26 -25.48
C ALA A 148 10.90 -11.65 -24.16
N GLY A 149 10.76 -12.95 -23.88
CA GLY A 149 10.21 -13.46 -22.63
C GLY A 149 11.00 -13.00 -21.41
N VAL A 150 12.33 -13.13 -21.44
CA VAL A 150 13.20 -12.61 -20.37
C VAL A 150 13.00 -11.09 -20.21
N GLY A 151 12.99 -10.34 -21.30
CA GLY A 151 12.75 -8.90 -21.28
C GLY A 151 11.41 -8.52 -20.65
N LEU A 152 10.33 -9.22 -21.00
CA LEU A 152 8.99 -9.00 -20.45
C LEU A 152 8.90 -9.37 -18.97
N VAL A 153 9.57 -10.44 -18.53
CA VAL A 153 9.64 -10.83 -17.12
C VAL A 153 10.38 -9.75 -16.32
N LEU A 154 11.53 -9.28 -16.80
CA LEU A 154 12.27 -8.20 -16.14
C LEU A 154 11.45 -6.91 -16.09
N LEU A 155 10.76 -6.57 -17.17
CA LEU A 155 9.85 -5.42 -17.20
C LEU A 155 8.69 -5.58 -16.22
N ALA A 156 8.10 -6.77 -16.14
CA ALA A 156 7.02 -7.06 -15.22
C ALA A 156 7.46 -6.98 -13.76
N VAL A 157 8.64 -7.50 -13.42
CA VAL A 157 9.21 -7.44 -12.07
C VAL A 157 9.55 -6.00 -11.67
N THR A 158 10.09 -5.19 -12.61
CA THR A 158 10.47 -3.80 -12.33
C THR A 158 9.27 -2.85 -12.26
N LEU A 159 8.32 -2.95 -13.20
CA LEU A 159 7.18 -2.04 -13.29
C LEU A 159 5.92 -2.54 -12.57
N GLY A 160 5.77 -3.84 -12.35
CA GLY A 160 4.60 -4.42 -11.67
C GLY A 160 4.33 -3.76 -10.31
N PRO A 161 5.32 -3.66 -9.41
CA PRO A 161 5.15 -2.95 -8.15
C PRO A 161 4.72 -1.49 -8.31
N ALA A 162 5.20 -0.80 -9.36
CA ALA A 162 4.92 0.60 -9.63
C ALA A 162 3.43 0.85 -9.91
N VAL A 163 2.93 0.05 -10.84
CA VAL A 163 1.57 0.16 -11.36
C VAL A 163 0.57 -0.19 -10.27
N PHE A 164 0.90 -1.14 -9.41
CA PHE A 164 -0.01 -1.65 -8.39
C PHE A 164 0.11 -0.92 -7.05
N ALA A 165 1.30 -0.45 -6.64
CA ALA A 165 1.47 0.39 -5.44
C ALA A 165 0.72 1.72 -5.55
N ARG A 166 0.53 2.25 -6.78
CA ARG A 166 -0.30 3.46 -7.00
C ARG A 166 -1.73 3.31 -6.54
N ALA A 167 -2.23 2.09 -6.50
CA ALA A 167 -3.60 1.79 -6.13
C ALA A 167 -3.77 1.51 -4.61
N ASP A 168 -2.68 1.31 -3.86
CA ASP A 168 -2.69 0.94 -2.43
C ASP A 168 -2.81 2.12 -1.46
N ARG A 169 -2.92 3.36 -1.97
CA ARG A 169 -3.43 4.48 -1.16
C ARG A 169 -4.93 4.34 -0.97
N TYR A 170 -5.30 3.32 -0.21
CA TYR A 170 -6.67 3.07 0.16
C TYR A 170 -7.17 4.10 1.21
N LEU A 171 -6.23 4.74 1.93
CA LEU A 171 -6.46 5.86 2.83
C LEU A 171 -5.54 7.03 2.49
N GLU A 172 -6.14 8.16 2.14
CA GLU A 172 -5.47 9.47 2.19
C GLU A 172 -5.47 9.92 3.66
N ALA A 173 -4.26 10.06 4.21
CA ALA A 173 -4.07 10.41 5.61
C ALA A 173 -3.02 11.52 5.75
N ALA A 174 -3.29 12.49 6.62
CA ALA A 174 -2.32 13.52 7.01
C ALA A 174 -2.09 13.47 8.51
N LEU A 175 -0.81 13.35 8.90
CA LEU A 175 -0.39 13.34 10.30
C LEU A 175 -0.29 14.78 10.80
N ALA A 176 -0.86 15.05 11.98
CA ALA A 176 -0.76 16.36 12.61
C ALA A 176 0.70 16.75 12.90
N PRO A 177 1.03 18.06 12.94
CA PRO A 177 2.39 18.55 13.18
C PRO A 177 3.09 17.98 14.43
N ASP A 178 2.31 17.75 15.48
CA ASP A 178 2.69 17.22 16.78
C ASP A 178 2.54 15.69 16.87
N ALA A 179 2.12 15.04 15.79
CA ALA A 179 1.81 13.61 15.71
C ALA A 179 0.77 13.12 16.74
N SER A 180 -0.07 14.02 17.28
CA SER A 180 -1.11 13.67 18.24
C SER A 180 -2.36 13.08 17.59
N SER A 181 -2.56 13.32 16.30
CA SER A 181 -3.71 12.83 15.55
C SER A 181 -3.36 12.56 14.09
N VAL A 182 -4.12 11.68 13.46
CA VAL A 182 -4.10 11.44 12.01
C VAL A 182 -5.45 11.85 11.44
N THR A 183 -5.43 12.77 10.48
CA THR A 183 -6.62 13.16 9.72
C THR A 183 -6.79 12.23 8.54
N VAL A 184 -7.99 11.68 8.40
CA VAL A 184 -8.35 10.73 7.34
C VAL A 184 -9.65 11.15 6.67
N ARG A 185 -9.76 10.89 5.37
CA ARG A 185 -10.99 11.11 4.61
C ARG A 185 -11.96 9.96 4.80
N ALA A 186 -13.04 10.19 5.55
CA ALA A 186 -14.01 9.17 5.92
C ALA A 186 -15.41 9.44 5.34
N HIS A 187 -16.18 8.37 5.15
CA HIS A 187 -17.59 8.44 4.80
C HIS A 187 -18.41 9.03 5.97
N PRO A 188 -19.49 9.79 5.73
CA PRO A 188 -20.34 10.34 6.79
C PRO A 188 -20.84 9.29 7.79
N ASP A 189 -21.16 8.08 7.33
CA ASP A 189 -21.62 6.99 8.21
C ASP A 189 -20.54 6.54 9.18
N PHE A 190 -19.29 6.53 8.72
CA PHE A 190 -18.14 6.27 9.57
C PHE A 190 -18.00 7.37 10.63
N ALA A 191 -18.05 8.64 10.21
CA ALA A 191 -17.94 9.78 11.11
C ALA A 191 -19.07 9.79 12.16
N ARG A 192 -20.30 9.46 11.77
CA ARG A 192 -21.43 9.30 12.71
C ARG A 192 -21.19 8.19 13.72
N SER A 193 -20.70 7.03 13.26
CA SER A 193 -20.38 5.92 14.15
C SER A 193 -19.23 6.25 15.11
N TRP A 194 -18.25 7.03 14.65
CA TRP A 194 -17.13 7.50 15.47
C TRP A 194 -17.59 8.47 16.56
N ALA A 195 -18.36 9.50 16.20
CA ALA A 195 -18.88 10.48 17.14
C ALA A 195 -19.77 9.84 18.23
N GLY A 196 -20.54 8.80 17.87
CA GLY A 196 -21.33 8.04 18.84
C GLY A 196 -20.51 7.18 19.81
N GLN A 197 -19.23 6.90 19.49
CA GLN A 197 -18.31 6.20 20.40
C GLN A 197 -17.63 7.15 21.38
N GLU A 198 -17.25 8.37 20.95
CA GLU A 198 -16.62 9.35 21.84
C GLU A 198 -17.53 9.83 22.98
N GLN A 199 -18.85 9.67 22.83
CA GLN A 199 -19.84 10.04 23.84
C GLN A 199 -20.09 8.95 24.91
N ARG A 200 -19.43 7.79 24.82
CA ARG A 200 -19.55 6.67 25.76
C ARG A 200 -18.32 6.52 26.61
#